data_AF-A0AAX3X0Y3-F1
#
_entry.id   AF-A0AAX3X0Y3-F1
#
_cell.length_a   1.000
_cell.length_b   1.000
_cell.length_c   1.000
_cell.angle_alpha   90.00
_cell.angle_beta   90.00
_cell.angle_gamma   90.00
#
_symmetry.space_group_name_H-M   'P 1'
#
loop_
_entity.id
_entity.type
_entity.pdbx_description
1 polymer ?
#
loop_
_entity_poly.entity_id
_entity_poly.type
_entity_poly.pdbx_seq_one_letter_code
_entity_poly.pdbx_strand_id
1 'polypeptide(L)'
;MPKCIACKEKWSWKQSMRSIVSFSRFIDCPHCGKKQMLTSMTRISILLLVFVPYVTMPYVIDEEVKSSAVAIGIAIYLFALVLMMPFLMDVREIPKHLQKYVQK
;
A
#
# COMPACT_ATOMS: atom_id res chain seq x y z
N MET A 1 9.43 4.36 5.57
CA MET A 1 8.44 5.40 5.89
C MET A 1 8.66 6.60 4.99
N PRO A 2 7.60 7.09 4.33
CA PRO A 2 7.68 8.28 3.51
C PRO A 2 7.98 9.52 4.36
N LYS A 3 8.67 10.49 3.76
CA LYS A 3 8.82 11.84 4.30
C LYS A 3 7.84 12.75 3.57
N CYS A 4 7.09 13.55 4.33
CA CYS A 4 6.24 14.57 3.77
C CYS A 4 7.08 15.58 2.97
N ILE A 5 6.73 15.89 1.72
CA ILE A 5 7.51 16.84 0.90
C ILE A 5 7.38 18.27 1.43
N ALA A 6 6.23 18.60 2.01
CA ALA A 6 5.92 19.97 2.40
C ALA A 6 6.39 20.35 3.81
N CYS A 7 6.26 19.47 4.81
CA CYS A 7 6.76 19.72 6.17
C CYS A 7 8.03 18.94 6.50
N LYS A 8 8.52 18.08 5.61
CA LYS A 8 9.72 17.23 5.79
C LYS A 8 9.65 16.22 6.94
N GLU A 9 8.51 16.15 7.63
CA GLU A 9 8.28 15.22 8.73
C GLU A 9 8.16 13.77 8.23
N LYS A 10 8.78 12.83 8.96
CA LYS A 10 8.68 11.40 8.67
C LYS A 10 7.37 10.85 9.22
N TRP A 11 6.69 10.05 8.42
CA TRP A 11 5.48 9.39 8.88
C TRP A 11 5.83 8.20 9.78
N SER A 12 4.99 7.95 10.78
CA SER A 12 5.03 6.71 11.55
C SER A 12 4.46 5.54 10.75
N TRP A 13 4.76 4.32 11.19
CA TRP A 13 4.24 3.09 10.57
C TRP A 13 2.72 3.05 10.56
N LYS A 14 2.09 3.38 11.69
CA LYS A 14 0.64 3.39 11.84
C LYS A 14 -0.03 4.40 10.90
N GLN A 15 0.55 5.59 10.73
CA GLN A 15 0.02 6.62 9.82
C GLN A 15 0.13 6.18 8.35
N SER A 16 1.25 5.58 7.98
CA SER A 16 1.47 5.08 6.62
C SER A 16 0.49 3.94 6.30
N MET A 17 0.33 2.98 7.23
CA MET A 17 -0.64 1.90 7.08
C MET A 17 -2.07 2.42 6.94
N ARG A 18 -2.50 3.37 7.78
CA ARG A 18 -3.84 3.97 7.67
C ARG A 18 -4.08 4.62 6.29
N SER A 19 -3.03 5.21 5.71
CA SER A 19 -3.11 5.85 4.40
C SER A 19 -3.14 4.85 3.24
N ILE A 20 -2.48 3.69 3.37
CA ILE A 20 -2.58 2.58 2.40
C ILE A 20 -4.00 2.04 2.37
N VAL A 21 -4.58 1.80 3.55
CA VAL A 21 -5.93 1.24 3.71
C VAL A 21 -6.99 2.17 3.15
N SER A 22 -6.72 3.49 3.05
CA SER A 22 -7.62 4.43 2.39
C SER A 22 -7.72 4.22 0.87
N PHE A 23 -6.79 3.50 0.23
CA PHE A 23 -6.69 3.26 -1.22
C PHE A 23 -6.83 4.53 -2.11
N SER A 24 -6.68 5.71 -1.51
CA SER A 24 -6.85 6.97 -2.22
C SER A 24 -5.57 7.33 -2.97
N ARG A 25 -5.71 7.87 -4.18
CA ARG A 25 -4.58 8.40 -4.95
C ARG A 25 -3.92 9.59 -4.27
N PHE A 26 -4.73 10.38 -3.56
CA PHE A 26 -4.33 11.59 -2.86
C PHE A 26 -4.53 11.39 -1.36
N ILE A 27 -3.47 11.62 -0.60
CA ILE A 27 -3.47 11.47 0.85
C ILE A 27 -3.07 12.78 1.51
N ASP A 28 -3.74 13.10 2.61
CA ASP A 28 -3.40 14.24 3.45
C ASP A 28 -2.25 13.86 4.38
N CYS A 29 -1.27 14.76 4.52
CA CYS A 29 -0.24 14.56 5.52
C CYS A 29 -0.82 14.67 6.94
N PRO A 30 -0.59 13.70 7.84
CA PRO A 30 -1.13 13.72 9.19
C PRO A 30 -0.52 14.82 10.08
N HIS A 31 0.59 15.42 9.68
CA HIS A 31 1.27 16.47 10.43
C HIS A 31 0.89 17.89 9.96
N CYS A 32 0.75 18.10 8.65
CA CYS A 32 0.54 19.44 8.08
C CYS A 32 -0.74 19.58 7.23
N GLY A 33 -1.50 18.51 7.03
CA GLY A 33 -2.76 18.50 6.28
C GLY A 33 -2.61 18.72 4.77
N LYS A 34 -1.38 18.86 4.24
CA LYS A 34 -1.18 19.05 2.80
C LYS A 34 -1.40 17.75 2.02
N LYS A 35 -2.21 17.84 0.96
CA LYS A 35 -2.46 16.74 0.01
C LYS A 35 -1.20 16.37 -0.78
N GLN A 36 -0.94 15.07 -0.88
CA GLN A 36 0.20 14.48 -1.60
C GLN A 36 -0.28 13.29 -2.41
N MET A 37 0.44 12.98 -3.49
CA MET A 37 0.10 11.85 -4.35
C MET A 37 0.96 10.64 -3.99
N LEU A 38 0.35 9.46 -3.86
CA LEU A 38 1.12 8.22 -3.78
C LEU A 38 1.75 7.87 -5.13
N THR A 39 2.98 7.41 -5.06
CA THR A 39 3.77 6.96 -6.21
C THR A 39 3.24 5.67 -6.83
N SER A 40 3.64 5.43 -8.08
CA SER A 40 3.32 4.19 -8.80
C SER A 40 3.82 2.94 -8.09
N MET A 41 4.95 3.03 -7.36
CA MET A 41 5.49 1.91 -6.59
C MET A 41 4.53 1.45 -5.50
N THR A 42 3.95 2.38 -4.73
CA THR A 42 2.95 2.01 -3.72
C THR A 42 1.71 1.36 -4.34
N ARG A 43 1.30 1.82 -5.53
CA ARG A 43 0.15 1.23 -6.23
C ARG A 43 0.45 -0.18 -6.74
N ILE A 44 1.66 -0.41 -7.25
CA ILE A 44 2.08 -1.76 -7.65
C ILE A 44 2.09 -2.68 -6.43
N SER A 45 2.61 -2.24 -5.29
CA SER A 45 2.58 -3.04 -4.06
C SER A 45 1.15 -3.34 -3.59
N ILE A 46 0.23 -2.37 -3.71
CA ILE A 46 -1.20 -2.57 -3.44
C ILE A 46 -1.81 -3.59 -4.40
N LEU A 47 -1.52 -3.48 -5.69
CA LEU A 47 -2.00 -4.43 -6.69
C LEU A 47 -1.47 -5.83 -6.41
N LEU A 48 -0.20 -6.00 -6.06
CA LEU A 48 0.36 -7.30 -5.67
C LEU A 48 -0.35 -7.90 -4.44
N LEU A 49 -0.69 -7.06 -3.46
CA LEU A 49 -1.40 -7.50 -2.26
C LEU A 49 -2.80 -8.03 -2.55
N VAL A 50 -3.46 -7.55 -3.62
CA VAL A 50 -4.77 -8.04 -4.07
C VAL A 50 -4.62 -9.21 -5.06
N PHE A 51 -3.68 -9.09 -5.98
CA PHE A 51 -3.50 -10.04 -7.09
C PHE A 51 -2.93 -11.37 -6.63
N VAL A 52 -1.97 -11.38 -5.69
CA VAL A 52 -1.37 -12.63 -5.21
C VAL A 52 -2.42 -13.53 -4.54
N PRO A 53 -3.22 -13.06 -3.55
CA PRO A 53 -4.30 -13.88 -3.00
C PRO A 53 -5.28 -14.36 -4.06
N TYR A 54 -5.61 -13.51 -5.04
CA TYR A 54 -6.55 -13.87 -6.09
C TYR A 54 -6.04 -15.05 -6.96
N VAL A 55 -4.76 -15.03 -7.33
CA VAL A 55 -4.14 -16.10 -8.12
C VAL A 55 -3.88 -17.34 -7.27
N THR A 56 -3.52 -17.19 -5.99
CA THR A 56 -3.18 -18.33 -5.13
C THR A 56 -4.40 -19.00 -4.50
N MET A 57 -5.55 -18.33 -4.44
CA MET A 57 -6.77 -18.87 -3.82
C MET A 57 -7.23 -20.21 -4.43
N PRO A 58 -7.31 -20.41 -5.76
CA PRO A 58 -7.66 -21.69 -6.37
C PRO A 58 -6.78 -22.87 -5.90
N TYR A 59 -5.48 -22.63 -5.73
CA TYR A 59 -4.53 -23.66 -5.30
C TYR A 59 -4.67 -24.05 -3.82
N VAL A 60 -5.37 -23.25 -3.01
CA VAL A 60 -5.63 -23.57 -1.59
C VAL A 60 -6.94 -24.35 -1.43
N ILE A 61 -7.90 -24.18 -2.35
CA ILE A 61 -9.21 -24.84 -2.31
C ILE A 61 -9.19 -26.25 -2.91
N ASP A 62 -8.29 -26.53 -3.86
CA ASP A 62 -8.14 -27.88 -4.43
C ASP A 62 -7.66 -28.88 -3.38
N GLU A 63 -8.45 -29.94 -3.15
CA GLU A 63 -8.19 -30.96 -2.11
C GLU A 63 -6.88 -31.72 -2.34
N GLU A 64 -6.41 -31.84 -3.58
CA GLU A 64 -5.14 -32.47 -3.93
C GLU A 64 -3.92 -31.65 -3.48
N VAL A 65 -4.08 -30.33 -3.29
CA VAL A 65 -3.00 -29.38 -2.97
C VAL A 65 -3.13 -28.84 -1.53
N LYS A 66 -4.07 -29.37 -0.74
CA LYS A 66 -4.27 -29.08 0.70
C LYS A 66 -3.12 -29.57 1.59
N SER A 67 -1.91 -29.13 1.31
CA SER A 67 -0.86 -29.15 2.32
C SER A 67 -1.04 -27.91 3.19
N SER A 68 -1.27 -28.12 4.49
CA SER A 68 -1.28 -27.04 5.49
C SER A 68 -0.02 -26.16 5.40
N ALA A 69 1.10 -26.71 4.91
CA ALA A 69 2.33 -25.95 4.66
C ALA A 69 2.17 -24.87 3.57
N VAL A 70 1.40 -25.12 2.50
CA VAL A 70 1.19 -24.15 1.41
C VAL A 70 0.35 -22.97 1.90
N ALA A 71 -0.73 -23.26 2.63
CA ALA A 71 -1.58 -22.23 3.23
C ALA A 71 -0.79 -21.36 4.24
N ILE A 72 0.03 -21.98 5.08
CA ILE A 72 0.90 -21.27 6.02
C ILE A 72 1.93 -20.40 5.28
N GLY A 73 2.57 -20.94 4.23
CA GLY A 73 3.53 -20.19 3.41
C GLY A 73 2.91 -18.94 2.76
N ILE A 74 1.70 -19.06 2.21
CA ILE A 74 0.96 -17.92 1.64
C ILE A 74 0.63 -16.91 2.74
N ALA A 75 0.16 -17.34 3.91
CA ALA A 75 -0.15 -16.45 5.02
C ALA A 75 1.08 -15.65 5.49
N ILE A 76 2.23 -16.32 5.63
CA ILE A 76 3.50 -15.67 6.00
C ILE A 76 3.92 -14.66 4.92
N TYR A 77 3.82 -15.03 3.64
CA TYR A 77 4.16 -14.14 2.53
C TYR A 77 3.29 -12.87 2.52
N LEU A 78 1.97 -13.02 2.66
CA LEU A 78 1.05 -11.88 2.70
C LEU A 78 1.30 -11.00 3.93
N PHE A 79 1.58 -11.61 5.08
CA PHE A 79 1.92 -10.88 6.31
C PHE A 79 3.22 -10.08 6.15
N ALA A 80 4.26 -10.69 5.58
CA ALA A 80 5.53 -10.02 5.30
C ALA A 80 5.35 -8.85 4.33
N LEU A 81 4.55 -9.01 3.28
CA LEU A 81 4.22 -7.93 2.34
C LEU A 81 3.55 -6.76 3.06
N VAL A 82 2.53 -7.03 3.88
CA VAL A 82 1.82 -6.00 4.67
C VAL A 82 2.79 -5.23 5.56
N LEU A 83 3.73 -5.92 6.22
CA LEU A 83 4.73 -5.27 7.07
C LEU A 83 5.74 -4.43 6.28
N MET A 84 6.09 -4.86 5.06
CA MET A 84 7.01 -4.13 4.16
C MET A 84 6.35 -2.96 3.42
N MET A 85 5.03 -2.92 3.30
CA MET A 85 4.30 -1.89 2.55
C MET A 85 4.69 -0.43 2.92
N PRO A 86 4.80 -0.05 4.20
CA PRO A 86 5.22 1.30 4.59
C PRO A 86 6.67 1.66 4.25
N PHE A 87 7.51 0.65 3.98
CA PHE A 87 8.88 0.85 3.50
C PHE A 87 8.92 1.06 1.98
N LEU A 88 8.05 0.36 1.24
CA LEU A 88 7.88 0.51 -0.20
C LEU A 88 7.08 1.77 -0.57
N MET A 89 6.40 2.37 0.40
CA MET A 89 5.63 3.59 0.19
C MET A 89 6.55 4.80 -0.02
N ASP A 90 6.33 5.46 -1.15
CA ASP A 90 6.90 6.76 -1.46
C ASP A 90 5.78 7.75 -1.84
N VAL A 91 5.99 9.03 -1.52
CA VAL A 91 5.04 10.13 -1.74
C VAL A 91 5.66 11.16 -2.68
N ARG A 92 4.86 11.73 -3.58
CA ARG A 92 5.27 12.75 -4.54
C ARG A 92 4.39 13.98 -4.46
N GLU A 93 4.95 15.10 -4.92
CA GLU A 93 4.19 16.32 -5.11
C GLU A 93 3.14 16.12 -6.20
N ILE A 94 2.03 16.82 -6.06
CA ILE A 94 0.94 16.75 -7.03
C ILE A 94 1.33 17.64 -8.21
N PRO A 95 1.52 17.09 -9.42
CA PRO A 95 1.86 17.89 -10.57
C PRO A 95 0.71 18.83 -10.93
N LYS A 96 1.02 20.03 -11.43
CA LYS A 96 0.05 21.12 -11.69
C LYS A 96 -1.17 20.66 -12.50
N HIS A 97 -0.96 19.81 -13.52
CA HIS A 97 -2.05 19.30 -14.37
C HIS A 97 -3.05 18.36 -13.64
N LEU A 98 -2.65 17.76 -12.51
CA LEU A 98 -3.51 16.90 -11.68
C LEU A 98 -4.20 17.65 -10.55
N GLN A 99 -3.80 18.88 -10.22
CA GLN A 99 -4.39 19.64 -9.11
C GLN A 99 -5.91 19.83 -9.27
N LYS A 100 -6.40 19.93 -10.51
CA LYS A 100 -7.85 20.01 -10.82
C LYS A 100 -8.67 18.81 -10.36
N TYR A 101 -8.06 17.63 -10.16
CA TYR A 101 -8.74 16.42 -9.69
C TYR A 101 -8.69 16.23 -8.17
N VAL A 102 -8.00 17.13 -7.46
CA VAL A 102 -7.76 17.03 -6.01
C VAL A 102 -8.82 17.77 -5.19
N GLN A 103 -9.51 18.71 -5.84
CA GLN A 103 -10.56 19.56 -5.25
C GLN A 103 -11.99 19.04 -5.48
N LYS A 104 -12.13 17.90 -6.16
CA LYS A 104 -13.41 17.21 -6.37
C LYS A 104 -13.54 16.07 -5.37
#